data_AF-A0A348V8J2-F1
#
_entry.id   AF-A0A348V8J2-F1
#
_cell.length_a   1.000
_cell.length_b   1.000
_cell.length_c   1.000
_cell.angle_alpha   90.00
_cell.angle_beta   90.00
_cell.angle_gamma   90.00
#
_symmetry.space_group_name_H-M   'P 1'
#
loop_
_entity.id
_entity.type
_entity.pdbx_description
1 polymer ?
#
loop_
_entity_poly.entity_id
_entity_poly.type
_entity_poly.pdbx_seq_one_letter_code
_entity_poly.pdbx_strand_id
1 'polypeptide(L)' 'MIRARFKADEADYRPINWPVKHPYWCTGYGDGYSVVVAYADDEAEIFANWPEATEIDAEESDKYVFTSRFHKPDWFRG' A
#
# COMPACT_ATOMS: atom_id res chain seq x y z
N MET A 1 5.50 -2.40 -12.17
CA MET A 1 4.78 -2.20 -10.90
C MET A 1 5.25 -0.89 -10.30
N ILE A 2 4.45 -0.31 -9.44
CA ILE A 2 4.77 0.88 -8.67
C ILE A 2 4.90 0.53 -7.20
N ARG A 3 5.67 1.34 -6.48
CA ARG A 3 5.59 1.46 -5.03
C ARG A 3 4.93 2.79 -4.72
N ALA A 4 3.69 2.72 -4.27
CA ALA A 4 2.89 3.90 -3.94
C ALA A 4 2.89 4.14 -2.44
N ARG A 5 3.07 5.39 -2.03
CA ARG A 5 2.82 5.89 -0.69
C ARG A 5 1.62 6.83 -0.75
N PHE A 6 0.62 6.60 0.08
CA PHE A 6 -0.61 7.38 0.06
C PHE A 6 -1.25 7.45 1.45
N LYS A 7 -2.24 8.34 1.58
CA LYS A 7 -3.08 8.46 2.77
C LYS A 7 -4.34 7.63 2.59
N ALA A 8 -4.68 6.82 3.58
CA ALA A 8 -5.92 6.04 3.66
C ALA A 8 -6.68 6.40 4.95
N ASP A 9 -7.82 5.75 5.18
CA ASP A 9 -8.64 5.98 6.36
C ASP A 9 -7.85 5.73 7.67
N GLU A 10 -8.06 6.57 8.68
CA GLU A 10 -7.37 6.47 9.98
C GLU A 10 -7.78 5.21 10.75
N ALA A 11 -9.08 4.89 10.71
CA ALA A 11 -9.66 3.79 11.47
C ALA A 11 -9.44 2.45 10.76
N ASP A 12 -9.44 2.43 9.42
CA ASP A 12 -9.18 1.21 8.65
C ASP A 12 -8.36 1.45 7.38
N TYR A 13 -7.04 1.25 7.50
CA TYR A 13 -6.10 1.36 6.38
C TYR A 13 -6.07 0.13 5.46
N ARG A 14 -6.86 -0.91 5.75
CA ARG A 14 -6.79 -2.19 5.02
C ARG A 14 -7.49 -2.07 3.67
N PRO A 15 -7.01 -2.80 2.65
CA PRO A 15 -7.64 -2.80 1.34
C PRO A 15 -9.05 -3.38 1.41
N ILE A 16 -9.97 -2.81 0.64
CA ILE A 16 -11.36 -3.29 0.56
C ILE A 16 -11.47 -4.61 -0.20
N ASN A 17 -10.53 -4.88 -1.11
CA ASN A 17 -10.48 -6.12 -1.87
C ASN A 17 -9.40 -7.05 -1.30
N TRP A 18 -9.80 -8.27 -0.93
CA TRP A 18 -8.89 -9.30 -0.44
C TRP A 18 -9.09 -10.60 -1.22
N PRO A 19 -8.01 -11.32 -1.61
CA PRO A 19 -6.60 -11.01 -1.38
C PRO A 19 -6.05 -9.92 -2.31
N VAL A 20 -5.17 -9.06 -1.80
CA VAL A 20 -4.40 -8.14 -2.64
C VAL A 20 -3.27 -8.88 -3.36
N LYS A 21 -2.96 -8.45 -4.59
CA LYS A 21 -1.92 -9.05 -5.43
C LYS A 21 -0.51 -8.77 -4.89
N HIS A 22 -0.33 -7.61 -4.29
CA HIS A 22 0.96 -7.07 -3.92
C HIS A 22 1.05 -6.69 -2.43
N PRO A 23 2.24 -6.75 -1.80
CA PRO A 23 2.45 -6.38 -0.41
C PRO A 23 2.09 -4.91 -0.10
N TYR A 24 1.57 -4.67 1.10
CA TYR A 24 1.32 -3.33 1.64
C TYR A 24 1.66 -3.28 3.13
N TRP A 25 1.87 -2.06 3.63
CA TRP A 25 2.23 -1.76 5.01
C TRP A 25 1.59 -0.45 5.46
N CYS A 26 1.07 -0.41 6.69
CA CYS A 26 0.82 0.85 7.38
C CYS A 26 2.14 1.31 8.02
N THR A 27 2.57 2.52 7.67
CA THR A 27 3.87 3.07 8.08
C THR A 27 3.77 4.21 9.09
N GLY A 28 2.54 4.63 9.40
CA GLY A 28 2.26 5.67 10.37
C GLY A 28 0.80 6.10 10.35
N TYR A 29 0.44 6.95 11.31
CA TYR A 29 -0.86 7.59 11.45
C TYR A 29 -0.66 9.10 11.52
N GLY A 30 -1.59 9.86 10.94
CA GLY A 30 -1.69 11.30 11.06
C GLY A 30 -3.01 11.71 11.71
N ASP A 31 -3.31 13.01 11.72
CA ASP A 31 -4.59 13.53 12.22
C ASP A 31 -5.68 13.31 11.16
N GLY A 32 -6.51 12.29 11.34
CA GLY A 32 -7.58 11.94 10.39
C GLY A 32 -7.18 11.05 9.21
N TYR A 33 -5.97 10.46 9.21
CA TYR A 33 -5.55 9.51 8.15
C TYR A 33 -4.49 8.51 8.60
N SER A 34 -4.34 7.42 7.86
CA SER A 34 -3.22 6.48 7.95
C SER A 34 -2.29 6.61 6.75
N VAL A 35 -1.00 6.33 6.91
CA VAL A 35 -0.02 6.36 5.81
C VAL A 35 0.30 4.94 5.37
N VAL A 36 -0.19 4.59 4.19
CA VAL A 36 0.01 3.26 3.59
C VAL A 36 1.10 3.33 2.53
N VAL A 37 1.95 2.30 2.50
CA VAL A 37 2.86 2.03 1.41
C VAL A 37 2.46 0.70 0.81
N ALA A 38 2.18 0.64 -0.48
CA ALA A 38 1.80 -0.59 -1.18
C ALA A 38 2.57 -0.71 -2.49
N TYR A 39 2.91 -1.95 -2.83
CA TYR A 39 3.21 -2.29 -4.22
C TYR A 39 1.90 -2.49 -4.97
N ALA A 40 1.87 -2.15 -6.26
CA ALA A 40 0.72 -2.34 -7.15
C ALA A 40 1.20 -2.41 -8.61
N ASP A 41 0.43 -3.00 -9.52
CA ASP A 41 0.74 -2.95 -10.95
C ASP A 41 0.79 -1.50 -11.46
N ASP A 42 -0.22 -0.70 -11.06
CA ASP A 42 -0.42 0.71 -11.40
C ASP A 42 -1.27 1.44 -10.33
N GLU A 43 -1.50 2.74 -10.52
CA GLU A 43 -2.34 3.54 -9.62
C GLU A 43 -3.82 3.10 -9.64
N ALA A 44 -4.30 2.50 -10.73
CA ALA A 44 -5.69 2.05 -10.81
C ALA A 44 -5.94 0.87 -9.84
N GLU A 45 -4.96 -0.02 -9.66
CA GLU A 45 -5.02 -1.06 -8.63
C GLU A 45 -5.02 -0.46 -7.21
N ILE A 46 -4.28 0.63 -6.97
CA ILE A 46 -4.33 1.35 -5.68
C ILE A 46 -5.75 1.84 -5.42
N PHE A 47 -6.38 2.54 -6.36
CA PHE A 47 -7.75 3.01 -6.20
C PHE A 47 -8.80 1.89 -6.14
N ALA A 48 -8.54 0.75 -6.78
CA ALA A 48 -9.42 -0.41 -6.67
C ALA A 48 -9.41 -0.95 -5.23
N ASN A 49 -8.24 -1.00 -4.59
CA ASN A 49 -8.05 -1.55 -3.25
C ASN A 49 -8.30 -0.52 -2.14
N TRP A 50 -8.06 0.76 -2.39
CA TRP A 50 -8.25 1.91 -1.50
C TRP A 50 -8.90 3.06 -2.28
N PRO A 51 -10.22 3.04 -2.51
CA PRO A 51 -10.91 4.09 -3.25
C PRO A 51 -10.80 5.48 -2.61
N GLU A 52 -10.55 5.51 -1.30
CA GLU A 52 -10.33 6.70 -0.48
C GLU A 52 -8.88 7.20 -0.49
N ALA A 53 -7.98 6.52 -1.21
CA ALA A 53 -6.57 6.90 -1.28
C ALA A 53 -6.39 8.34 -1.76
N THR A 54 -5.61 9.12 -1.00
CA THR A 54 -5.28 10.52 -1.34
C THR A 54 -3.77 10.78 -1.20
N GLU A 55 -3.29 11.86 -1.81
CA GLU A 55 -1.87 12.25 -1.82
C GLU A 55 -0.94 11.08 -2.22
N ILE A 56 -1.28 10.44 -3.35
CA ILE A 56 -0.52 9.31 -3.87
C ILE A 56 0.81 9.81 -4.44
N ASP A 57 1.89 9.28 -3.88
CA ASP A 57 3.26 9.43 -4.35
C ASP A 57 3.73 8.05 -4.84
N ALA A 58 3.79 7.88 -6.16
CA ALA A 58 4.10 6.61 -6.81
C ALA A 58 5.46 6.66 -7.51
N GLU A 59 6.30 5.66 -7.21
CA GLU A 59 7.59 5.46 -7.87
C GLU A 59 7.57 4.13 -8.63
N GLU A 60 8.16 4.09 -9.82
CA GLU A 60 8.36 2.83 -10.55
C GLU A 60 9.30 1.91 -9.78
N SER A 61 8.94 0.62 -9.71
CA SER A 61 9.76 -0.41 -9.07
C SER A 61 9.77 -1.67 -9.93
N ASP A 62 10.95 -2.25 -10.14
CA ASP A 62 11.16 -3.47 -10.91
C ASP A 62 11.04 -4.74 -10.04
N LYS A 63 11.24 -4.61 -8.72
CA LYS A 63 11.19 -5.71 -7.75
C LYS A 63 10.60 -5.30 -6.39
N TYR A 64 10.22 -6.29 -5.59
CA TYR A 64 9.89 -6.06 -4.19
C TYR A 64 11.16 -5.85 -3.37
N VAL A 65 11.20 -4.76 -2.61
CA VAL A 65 12.31 -4.44 -1.71
C VAL A 65 11.82 -4.57 -0.28
N PHE A 66 12.15 -5.70 0.34
CA PHE A 66 11.87 -5.92 1.75
C PHE A 66 13.03 -5.45 2.62
N THR A 67 12.72 -4.71 3.68
CA THR A 67 13.71 -4.18 4.64
C THR A 67 13.26 -4.47 6.07
N SER A 68 14.07 -4.09 7.05
CA SER A 68 13.64 -4.12 8.47
C SER A 68 12.45 -3.21 8.77
N ARG A 69 12.08 -2.28 7.88
CA ARG A 69 10.87 -1.45 8.01
C ARG A 69 9.71 -1.97 7.15
N PHE A 70 10.04 -2.66 6.06
CA PHE A 70 9.08 -3.24 5.12
C PHE A 70 9.29 -4.75 5.06
N HIS A 71 8.89 -5.45 6.13
CA HIS A 71 9.06 -6.89 6.21
C HIS A 71 8.20 -7.61 5.15
N LYS A 72 8.71 -8.72 4.60
CA LYS A 72 7.92 -9.59 3.72
C LYS A 72 6.71 -10.11 4.51
N PRO A 73 5.46 -9.82 4.09
CA PRO A 73 4.30 -10.32 4.82
C PRO A 73 4.17 -11.85 4.70
N ASP A 74 3.76 -12.54 5.76
CA ASP A 74 3.66 -14.00 5.79
C ASP A 74 2.67 -14.58 4.77
N TRP A 75 1.62 -13.82 4.47
CA TRP A 75 0.62 -14.19 3.47
C TRP A 75 1.15 -14.06 2.04
N PHE A 76 2.21 -13.28 1.82
CA PHE A 76 2.75 -13.01 0.50
C PHE A 76 3.71 -14.12 0.08
N ARG A 77 3.23 -15.00 -0.81
CA ARG A 77 3.99 -16.15 -1.33
C ARG A 77 4.84 -15.83 -2.57
N GLY A 78 4.97 -14.55 -2.94
CA GLY A 78 5.71 -14.12 -4.12
C GLY A 78 7.20 -14.41 -4.07
#